data_AF-A0A1G3ZLX6-F1
#
_entry.id   AF-A0A1G3ZLX6-F1
#
_cell.length_a   1.000
_cell.length_b   1.000
_cell.length_c   1.000
_cell.angle_alpha   90.00
_cell.angle_beta   90.00
_cell.angle_gamma   90.00
#
_symmetry.space_group_name_H-M   'P 1'
#
loop_
_entity.id
_entity.type
_entity.pdbx_description
1 polymer ?
#
loop_
_entity_poly.entity_id
_entity_poly.type
_entity_poly.pdbx_seq_one_letter_code
_entity_poly.pdbx_strand_id
1 'polypeptide(L)'
;MNMSGSLGFFCALIAASVFSVPAEARPFSRTVIKDSSQSETAPIASTGSVRAEGVGVGGAGVSVGRGGGAARQSSLGGGSGSGGSSGGGGGSGSSGGGQRSPGTTGAVTHKGQVVLSATYNGAAKNSFTTAQVIYGKVTGLGQSAVYSCAAPRGSTFCDNRNDWTKLPNEDWTYNAADKTWRMATVFDQIPAGVYKMAFEDRTSGADTGFVEMELTAPQQPAGCRWSSPDPVVGPCSGPYVNGRLLTCTAANNGQVLDTRSGGDSCPARWTCGCY
;
A
#
# COMPACT_ATOMS: atom_id res chain seq x y z
N MET A 1 52.57 4.36 -49.25
CA MET A 1 53.06 4.68 -47.89
C MET A 1 52.82 3.45 -47.03
N ASN A 2 53.90 2.92 -46.46
CA ASN A 2 54.01 1.57 -45.92
C ASN A 2 53.23 1.34 -44.62
N MET A 3 52.74 0.10 -44.47
CA MET A 3 52.12 -0.49 -43.29
C MET A 3 53.12 -0.77 -42.16
N SER A 4 52.68 -0.62 -40.90
CA SER A 4 53.11 -1.36 -39.69
C SER A 4 52.22 -0.89 -38.53
N GLY A 5 51.65 -1.67 -37.61
CA GLY A 5 51.85 -3.05 -37.22
C GLY A 5 52.05 -3.16 -35.69
N SER A 6 51.05 -3.71 -34.98
CA SER A 6 51.19 -4.59 -33.79
C SER A 6 51.34 -4.04 -32.34
N LEU A 7 50.87 -4.91 -31.42
CA LEU A 7 51.05 -5.04 -29.95
C LEU A 7 50.04 -4.30 -29.04
N GLY A 8 49.37 -4.92 -28.06
CA GLY A 8 49.45 -6.29 -27.56
C GLY A 8 48.37 -6.57 -26.51
N PHE A 9 47.87 -7.81 -26.54
CA PHE A 9 47.02 -8.46 -25.54
C PHE A 9 47.76 -8.65 -24.21
N PHE A 10 47.07 -8.52 -23.07
CA PHE A 10 47.48 -9.14 -21.80
C PHE A 10 46.34 -9.99 -21.23
N CYS A 11 46.59 -11.30 -21.21
CA CYS A 11 45.89 -12.30 -20.41
C CYS A 11 46.29 -12.15 -18.93
N ALA A 12 45.33 -12.35 -18.02
CA ALA A 12 45.60 -12.91 -16.71
C ALA A 12 44.48 -13.87 -16.31
N LEU A 13 44.81 -15.16 -16.39
CA LEU A 13 44.12 -16.31 -15.82
C LEU A 13 44.28 -16.29 -14.28
N ILE A 14 43.21 -16.52 -13.51
CA ILE A 14 43.32 -17.25 -12.23
C ILE A 14 42.16 -18.26 -12.15
N ALA A 15 42.56 -19.48 -11.78
CA ALA A 15 41.82 -20.73 -11.85
C ALA A 15 40.98 -21.04 -10.60
N ALA A 16 40.16 -22.08 -10.79
CA ALA A 16 39.10 -22.60 -9.95
C ALA A 16 39.53 -23.42 -8.70
N SER A 17 38.58 -23.61 -7.78
CA SER A 17 38.40 -24.80 -6.90
C SER A 17 37.00 -24.65 -6.28
N VAL A 18 35.91 -25.30 -6.74
CA VAL A 18 35.47 -26.71 -6.62
C VAL A 18 35.63 -27.33 -5.22
N PHE A 19 34.54 -27.37 -4.46
CA PHE A 19 34.27 -28.41 -3.47
C PHE A 19 32.85 -28.92 -3.66
N SER A 20 32.74 -30.20 -3.99
CA SER A 20 31.53 -31.02 -4.02
C SER A 20 31.60 -32.04 -2.89
N VAL A 21 30.52 -32.23 -2.13
CA VAL A 21 30.19 -33.49 -1.42
C VAL A 21 28.67 -33.53 -1.17
N PRO A 22 28.04 -34.70 -0.92
CA PRO A 22 26.97 -35.20 -1.77
C PRO A 22 25.62 -35.39 -1.03
N ALA A 23 24.65 -35.84 -1.82
CA ALA A 23 23.27 -36.14 -1.49
C ALA A 23 23.09 -37.31 -0.50
N GLU A 24 22.00 -37.25 0.28
CA GLU A 24 21.32 -38.44 0.77
C GLU A 24 19.80 -38.25 0.72
N ALA A 25 19.10 -39.36 0.45
CA ALA A 25 17.81 -39.41 -0.22
C ALA A 25 16.69 -39.95 0.68
N ARG A 26 15.50 -39.30 0.59
CA ARG A 26 14.12 -39.87 0.49
C ARG A 26 13.61 -40.79 1.65
N PRO A 27 12.34 -41.29 1.65
CA PRO A 27 11.05 -40.83 1.07
C PRO A 27 9.85 -40.94 2.07
N PHE A 28 8.64 -40.60 1.58
CA PHE A 28 7.30 -41.21 1.80
C PHE A 28 6.12 -40.27 2.16
N SER A 29 5.24 -40.10 1.16
CA SER A 29 3.77 -40.27 1.15
C SER A 29 2.87 -39.55 2.16
N ARG A 30 1.81 -38.87 1.68
CA ARG A 30 0.53 -39.51 1.29
C ARG A 30 -0.46 -38.49 0.73
N THR A 31 -1.11 -38.89 -0.36
CA THR A 31 -2.28 -38.30 -1.01
C THR A 31 -3.50 -38.30 -0.08
N VAL A 32 -4.25 -37.20 -0.01
CA VAL A 32 -5.70 -37.23 0.28
C VAL A 32 -6.38 -36.34 -0.75
N ILE A 33 -6.91 -36.99 -1.80
CA ILE A 33 -7.96 -36.46 -2.64
C ILE A 33 -9.25 -36.64 -1.84
N LYS A 34 -9.97 -35.56 -1.56
CA LYS A 34 -11.36 -35.65 -1.11
C LYS A 34 -12.24 -35.13 -2.23
N ASP A 35 -12.70 -36.07 -3.02
CA ASP A 35 -13.86 -35.95 -3.88
C ASP A 35 -15.09 -35.68 -2.98
N SER A 36 -15.89 -34.70 -3.35
CA SER A 36 -17.27 -34.56 -2.88
C SER A 36 -18.05 -33.94 -4.01
N SER A 37 -18.67 -34.83 -4.78
CA SER A 37 -19.67 -34.56 -5.80
C SER A 37 -21.05 -34.44 -5.16
N GLN A 38 -21.95 -33.75 -5.90
CA GLN A 38 -23.41 -33.66 -5.74
C GLN A 38 -23.88 -32.69 -4.63
N SER A 39 -24.90 -31.84 -4.79
CA SER A 39 -26.10 -31.93 -5.63
C SER A 39 -26.78 -30.56 -5.81
N GLU A 40 -27.26 -30.31 -7.04
CA GLU A 40 -28.55 -29.70 -7.45
C GLU A 40 -29.21 -28.51 -6.70
N THR A 41 -29.46 -27.46 -7.51
CA THR A 41 -30.77 -26.79 -7.74
C THR A 41 -31.44 -25.99 -6.61
N ALA A 42 -31.40 -24.65 -6.68
CA ALA A 42 -32.47 -23.80 -7.26
C ALA A 42 -32.17 -22.29 -7.06
N PRO A 43 -32.68 -21.39 -7.93
CA PRO A 43 -32.44 -19.96 -7.85
C PRO A 43 -33.47 -19.26 -6.95
N ILE A 44 -33.00 -18.47 -5.97
CA ILE A 44 -33.84 -17.49 -5.28
C ILE A 44 -33.58 -16.12 -5.88
N ALA A 45 -34.58 -15.64 -6.62
CA ALA A 45 -34.70 -14.26 -7.03
C ALA A 45 -34.84 -13.36 -5.79
N SER A 46 -34.02 -12.32 -5.70
CA SER A 46 -34.26 -11.19 -4.81
C SER A 46 -34.07 -9.91 -5.62
N THR A 47 -35.19 -9.39 -6.10
CA THR A 47 -35.37 -8.02 -6.57
C THR A 47 -35.06 -7.04 -5.44
N GLY A 48 -33.90 -6.41 -5.49
CA GLY A 48 -33.52 -5.28 -4.65
C GLY A 48 -33.25 -4.05 -5.51
N SER A 49 -34.31 -3.31 -5.82
CA SER A 49 -34.25 -1.97 -6.41
C SER A 49 -33.68 -1.00 -5.38
N VAL A 50 -32.53 -0.39 -5.65
CA VAL A 50 -32.08 0.80 -4.91
C VAL A 50 -31.87 1.94 -5.89
N ARG A 51 -32.70 2.98 -5.71
CA ARG A 51 -32.63 4.27 -6.40
C ARG A 51 -31.26 4.89 -6.20
N ALA A 52 -30.70 5.38 -7.30
CA ALA A 52 -29.65 6.38 -7.29
C ALA A 52 -30.26 7.74 -6.92
N GLU A 53 -29.79 8.33 -5.83
CA GLU A 53 -29.78 9.79 -5.64
C GLU A 53 -28.33 10.18 -5.33
N GLY A 54 -27.85 11.21 -6.03
CA GLY A 54 -26.46 11.62 -6.02
C GLY A 54 -26.09 12.58 -4.88
N VAL A 55 -24.85 13.06 -5.03
CA VAL A 55 -24.21 14.20 -4.34
C VAL A 55 -23.51 13.84 -3.02
N GLY A 56 -22.17 14.01 -3.02
CA GLY A 56 -21.38 14.13 -1.79
C GLY A 56 -19.92 13.71 -1.96
N VAL A 57 -19.08 14.62 -2.43
CA VAL A 57 -17.62 14.47 -2.46
C VAL A 57 -17.10 14.37 -1.01
N GLY A 58 -16.58 13.21 -0.61
CA GLY A 58 -15.99 12.99 0.70
C GLY A 58 -14.80 12.04 0.61
N GLY A 59 -13.59 12.61 0.63
CA GLY A 59 -12.34 11.84 0.65
C GLY A 59 -12.15 11.17 2.01
N ALA A 60 -12.29 9.86 2.04
CA ALA A 60 -12.06 9.05 3.22
C ALA A 60 -10.56 9.03 3.58
N GLY A 61 -10.24 9.32 4.84
CA GLY A 61 -8.97 8.95 5.44
C GLY A 61 -8.86 7.43 5.42
N VAL A 62 -7.83 6.91 4.75
CA VAL A 62 -7.60 5.47 4.62
C VAL A 62 -7.09 4.94 5.96
N SER A 63 -8.00 4.37 6.74
CA SER A 63 -7.67 3.39 7.76
C SER A 63 -7.78 2.01 7.09
N VAL A 64 -6.65 1.32 6.93
CA VAL A 64 -6.62 -0.03 6.35
C VAL A 64 -7.03 -1.01 7.47
N GLY A 65 -8.34 -1.15 7.69
CA GLY A 65 -8.88 -2.19 8.55
C GLY A 65 -9.01 -3.49 7.77
N ARG A 66 -8.23 -4.51 8.11
CA ARG A 66 -8.39 -5.86 7.56
C ARG A 66 -9.60 -6.52 8.22
N GLY A 67 -10.70 -6.62 7.49
CA GLY A 67 -11.97 -7.15 7.99
C GLY A 67 -11.85 -8.56 8.59
N GLY A 68 -12.12 -8.67 9.89
CA GLY A 68 -12.34 -9.91 10.62
C GLY A 68 -13.37 -9.66 11.72
N GLY A 69 -14.60 -10.12 11.50
CA GLY A 69 -15.72 -9.87 12.41
C GLY A 69 -15.65 -10.65 13.71
N ALA A 70 -16.10 -10.02 14.80
CA ALA A 70 -16.86 -10.66 15.87
C ALA A 70 -17.68 -9.60 16.61
N ALA A 71 -18.99 -9.60 16.36
CA ALA A 71 -19.97 -8.90 17.19
C ALA A 71 -20.30 -9.75 18.44
N ARG A 72 -20.40 -9.10 19.61
CA ARG A 72 -21.20 -9.49 20.79
C ARG A 72 -21.12 -8.33 21.80
N GLN A 73 -22.17 -7.51 21.88
CA GLN A 73 -23.35 -7.61 22.75
C GLN A 73 -23.20 -6.82 24.06
N SER A 74 -24.23 -6.00 24.26
CA SER A 74 -24.55 -5.02 25.28
C SER A 74 -25.00 -5.60 26.63
N SER A 75 -24.74 -4.86 27.71
CA SER A 75 -25.62 -4.75 28.90
C SER A 75 -25.25 -3.46 29.65
N LEU A 76 -26.06 -2.39 29.57
CA LEU A 76 -27.14 -2.03 30.50
C LEU A 76 -26.71 -1.84 31.97
N GLY A 77 -26.72 -0.57 32.37
CA GLY A 77 -26.75 -0.03 33.74
C GLY A 77 -26.66 1.49 33.59
N GLY A 78 -27.63 2.33 33.93
CA GLY A 78 -28.56 2.31 35.05
C GLY A 78 -28.14 3.44 36.00
N GLY A 79 -28.87 4.56 36.01
CA GLY A 79 -28.55 5.69 36.88
C GLY A 79 -29.36 6.96 36.61
N SER A 80 -30.55 7.02 37.17
CA SER A 80 -31.36 8.24 37.29
C SER A 80 -30.79 9.15 38.38
N GLY A 81 -30.69 10.45 38.10
CA GLY A 81 -30.35 11.48 39.09
C GLY A 81 -30.83 12.84 38.62
N SER A 82 -31.93 13.31 39.19
CA SER A 82 -32.54 14.62 38.99
C SER A 82 -32.18 15.57 40.12
N GLY A 83 -31.84 16.81 39.79
CA GLY A 83 -31.61 17.95 40.69
C GLY A 83 -30.49 18.82 40.12
N GLY A 84 -30.54 20.14 40.01
CA GLY A 84 -31.47 21.18 40.45
C GLY A 84 -30.72 22.52 40.25
N SER A 85 -31.44 23.54 39.79
CA SER A 85 -31.27 24.98 40.05
C SER A 85 -29.97 25.76 39.68
N SER A 86 -30.20 26.75 38.80
CA SER A 86 -29.87 28.20 38.88
C SER A 86 -28.43 28.73 39.02
N GLY A 87 -28.12 29.73 38.19
CA GLY A 87 -26.99 30.67 38.29
C GLY A 87 -26.12 30.60 37.03
N GLY A 88 -26.11 31.57 36.12
CA GLY A 88 -25.72 32.96 36.35
C GLY A 88 -24.24 33.11 35.93
N GLY A 89 -23.96 33.90 34.88
CA GLY A 89 -22.59 34.28 34.53
C GLY A 89 -22.30 34.26 33.03
N GLY A 90 -22.43 35.42 32.39
CA GLY A 90 -21.92 35.66 31.06
C GLY A 90 -20.39 35.59 31.03
N GLY A 91 -19.86 34.98 29.98
CA GLY A 91 -18.45 34.92 29.69
C GLY A 91 -18.27 34.71 28.19
N SER A 92 -18.21 35.80 27.44
CA SER A 92 -17.82 35.79 26.03
C SER A 92 -16.33 35.47 25.92
N GLY A 93 -16.00 34.18 25.96
CA GLY A 93 -14.67 33.67 25.69
C GLY A 93 -14.49 33.45 24.19
N SER A 94 -13.77 34.36 23.53
CA SER A 94 -13.35 34.22 22.14
C SER A 94 -12.59 32.90 21.93
N SER A 95 -13.25 31.95 21.28
CA SER A 95 -12.67 30.71 20.78
C SER A 95 -11.76 31.01 19.59
N GLY A 96 -10.56 31.50 19.88
CA GLY A 96 -9.46 31.53 18.92
C GLY A 96 -8.91 30.12 18.71
N GLY A 97 -9.56 29.35 17.83
CA GLY A 97 -9.06 28.06 17.35
C GLY A 97 -7.81 28.26 16.51
N GLY A 98 -6.69 28.54 17.16
CA GLY A 98 -5.38 28.66 16.52
C GLY A 98 -4.92 27.28 16.06
N GLN A 99 -5.16 26.97 14.79
CA GLN A 99 -4.56 25.85 14.08
C GLN A 99 -3.03 25.98 14.17
N ARG A 100 -2.41 25.26 15.11
CA ARG A 100 -0.95 25.19 15.21
C ARG A 100 -0.44 24.14 14.24
N SER A 101 0.10 24.60 13.11
CA SER A 101 0.94 23.75 12.26
C SER A 101 2.02 23.08 13.12
N PRO A 102 2.30 21.77 12.93
CA PRO A 102 3.43 21.12 13.58
C PRO A 102 4.71 21.94 13.37
N GLY A 103 5.41 22.29 14.47
CA GLY A 103 6.72 22.99 14.41
C GLY A 103 6.86 24.39 15.05
N THR A 104 5.89 24.96 15.79
CA THR A 104 5.99 26.38 16.23
C THR A 104 5.86 26.71 17.73
N THR A 105 6.17 25.81 18.69
CA THR A 105 6.22 26.26 20.10
C THR A 105 7.38 25.72 20.93
N GLY A 106 8.37 26.58 21.18
CA GLY A 106 8.93 27.00 22.49
C GLY A 106 9.40 26.00 23.55
N ALA A 107 9.06 24.72 23.48
CA ALA A 107 9.73 23.66 24.23
C ALA A 107 10.99 23.25 23.48
N VAL A 108 11.97 22.64 24.14
CA VAL A 108 13.11 22.01 23.46
C VAL A 108 12.56 20.88 22.60
N THR A 109 12.11 21.20 21.38
CA THR A 109 11.50 20.25 20.46
C THR A 109 12.62 19.34 19.99
N HIS A 110 12.72 18.16 20.59
CA HIS A 110 13.50 17.09 20.01
C HIS A 110 12.83 16.72 18.69
N LYS A 111 13.46 17.09 17.58
CA LYS A 111 12.99 16.69 16.26
C LYS A 111 13.17 15.19 16.13
N GLY A 112 12.07 14.45 16.15
CA GLY A 112 12.08 13.02 15.88
C GLY A 112 12.59 12.77 14.46
N GLN A 113 13.18 11.60 14.23
CA GLN A 113 13.67 11.22 12.90
C GLN A 113 12.89 10.03 12.37
N VAL A 114 12.32 10.18 11.17
CA VAL A 114 11.71 9.08 10.41
C VAL A 114 12.71 8.54 9.40
N VAL A 115 12.89 7.23 9.38
CA VAL A 115 13.67 6.51 8.36
C VAL A 115 12.77 5.44 7.75
N LEU A 116 12.59 5.51 6.43
CA LEU A 116 11.95 4.48 5.64
C LEU A 116 13.01 3.69 4.86
N SER A 117 12.86 2.38 4.76
CA SER A 117 13.82 1.51 4.06
C SER A 117 13.17 0.28 3.43
N ALA A 118 13.87 -0.31 2.46
CA ALA A 118 13.47 -1.55 1.79
C ALA A 118 13.91 -2.80 2.58
N THR A 119 14.78 -2.64 3.58
CA THR A 119 15.24 -3.72 4.46
C THR A 119 15.16 -3.30 5.92
N TYR A 120 15.04 -4.28 6.83
CA TYR A 120 15.02 -4.00 8.26
C TYR A 120 16.32 -3.33 8.70
N ASN A 121 16.23 -2.15 9.33
CA ASN A 121 17.38 -1.30 9.67
C ASN A 121 18.25 -0.87 8.47
N GLY A 122 17.72 -0.89 7.25
CA GLY A 122 18.46 -0.48 6.06
C GLY A 122 18.69 1.03 5.95
N ALA A 123 19.38 1.41 4.89
CA ALA A 123 19.59 2.82 4.53
C ALA A 123 18.26 3.52 4.20
N ALA A 124 18.20 4.83 4.48
CA ALA A 124 17.04 5.65 4.17
C ALA A 124 16.78 5.66 2.66
N LYS A 125 15.51 5.47 2.28
CA LYS A 125 15.00 5.62 0.93
C LYS A 125 13.71 6.44 0.96
N ASN A 126 13.42 7.12 -0.14
CA ASN A 126 12.21 7.91 -0.31
C ASN A 126 11.26 7.32 -1.37
N SER A 127 11.68 6.33 -2.16
CA SER A 127 10.89 5.76 -3.25
C SER A 127 10.78 4.24 -3.12
N PHE A 128 9.56 3.73 -3.26
CA PHE A 128 9.21 2.33 -3.02
C PHE A 128 8.17 1.86 -4.03
N THR A 129 8.14 0.56 -4.32
CA THR A 129 7.01 -0.03 -5.07
C THR A 129 5.86 -0.34 -4.13
N THR A 130 4.61 -0.28 -4.58
CA THR A 130 3.44 -0.62 -3.72
C THR A 130 3.40 -2.10 -3.34
N ALA A 131 4.10 -2.97 -4.08
CA ALA A 131 4.12 -4.42 -3.84
C ALA A 131 5.26 -4.91 -2.94
N GLN A 132 6.16 -4.04 -2.48
CA GLN A 132 7.25 -4.45 -1.59
C GLN A 132 6.96 -4.09 -0.12
N VAL A 133 7.58 -4.84 0.80
CA VAL A 133 7.55 -4.50 2.23
C VAL A 133 8.40 -3.26 2.47
N ILE A 134 7.81 -2.25 3.12
CA ILE A 134 8.48 -1.04 3.56
C ILE A 134 8.68 -1.12 5.07
N TYR A 135 9.91 -0.89 5.50
CA TYR A 135 10.29 -0.82 6.91
C TYR A 135 10.37 0.63 7.37
N GLY A 136 9.64 0.96 8.43
CA GLY A 136 9.69 2.28 9.08
C GLY A 136 10.39 2.22 10.43
N LYS A 137 11.20 3.24 10.73
CA LYS A 137 11.79 3.47 12.04
C LYS A 137 11.62 4.94 12.42
N VAL A 138 11.01 5.21 13.57
CA VAL A 138 10.93 6.56 14.15
C VAL A 138 11.67 6.60 15.48
N THR A 139 12.58 7.56 15.63
CA THR A 139 13.35 7.79 16.85
C THR A 139 12.96 9.12 17.51
N GLY A 140 13.26 9.26 18.80
CA GLY A 140 13.08 10.53 19.52
C GLY A 140 11.65 10.80 20.00
N LEU A 141 10.75 9.82 19.90
CA LEU A 141 9.39 9.89 20.43
C LEU A 141 9.21 8.92 21.60
N GLY A 142 8.40 9.30 22.60
CA GLY A 142 8.01 8.41 23.69
C GLY A 142 7.16 7.22 23.23
N GLN A 143 6.86 6.31 24.16
CA GLN A 143 5.94 5.19 23.91
C GLN A 143 4.47 5.60 24.01
N SER A 144 4.19 6.68 24.74
CA SER A 144 2.84 7.07 25.14
C SER A 144 2.33 8.27 24.36
N ALA A 145 1.05 8.25 23.98
CA ALA A 145 0.36 9.34 23.29
C ALA A 145 1.04 9.81 21.99
N VAL A 146 1.60 8.86 21.24
CA VAL A 146 2.11 9.11 19.89
C VAL A 146 0.97 8.99 18.88
N TYR A 147 0.93 9.93 17.94
CA TYR A 147 -0.01 9.95 16.83
C TYR A 147 0.76 10.06 15.53
N SER A 148 0.24 9.44 14.49
CA SER A 148 0.77 9.53 13.13
C SER A 148 -0.27 10.06 12.16
N CYS A 149 0.20 10.74 11.12
CA CYS A 149 -0.61 11.04 9.95
C CYS A 149 0.15 10.64 8.70
N ALA A 150 -0.56 10.07 7.74
CA ALA A 150 -0.07 9.83 6.39
C ALA A 150 -1.19 10.21 5.39
N ALA A 151 -0.85 10.99 4.36
CA ALA A 151 -1.81 11.40 3.36
C ALA A 151 -1.12 11.71 2.02
N PRO A 152 -1.84 11.65 0.87
CA PRO A 152 -1.31 12.12 -0.40
C PRO A 152 -0.79 13.55 -0.30
N ARG A 153 0.29 13.86 -1.02
CA ARG A 153 0.85 15.21 -1.10
C ARG A 153 -0.24 16.16 -1.62
N GLY A 154 -0.44 17.28 -0.91
CA GLY A 154 -1.50 18.25 -1.19
C GLY A 154 -2.82 18.00 -0.44
N SER A 155 -2.99 16.86 0.23
CA SER A 155 -4.13 16.64 1.13
C SER A 155 -4.02 17.49 2.39
N THR A 156 -5.16 18.03 2.83
CA THR A 156 -5.30 18.77 4.09
C THR A 156 -5.59 17.86 5.30
N PHE A 157 -5.71 16.54 5.08
CA PHE A 157 -6.03 15.57 6.14
C PHE A 157 -5.05 15.66 7.33
N CYS A 158 -3.76 15.83 7.06
CA CYS A 158 -2.76 15.97 8.13
C CYS A 158 -2.70 17.36 8.78
N ASP A 159 -3.49 18.33 8.31
CA ASP A 159 -3.49 19.69 8.84
C ASP A 159 -4.38 19.79 10.10
N ASN A 160 -5.34 18.87 10.26
CA ASN A 160 -6.16 18.73 11.45
C ASN A 160 -5.60 17.62 12.35
N ARG A 161 -5.00 18.00 13.49
CA ARG A 161 -4.43 17.04 14.45
C ARG A 161 -5.47 16.06 15.01
N ASN A 162 -6.75 16.41 15.02
CA ASN A 162 -7.79 15.51 15.52
C ASN A 162 -8.00 14.28 14.61
N ASP A 163 -7.56 14.36 13.35
CA ASP A 163 -7.71 13.28 12.37
C ASP A 163 -6.49 12.33 12.35
N TRP A 164 -5.47 12.62 13.18
CA TRP A 164 -4.27 11.78 13.27
C TRP A 164 -4.56 10.47 14.00
N THR A 165 -3.98 9.38 13.52
CA THR A 165 -4.17 8.04 14.06
C THR A 165 -3.30 7.85 15.31
N LYS A 166 -3.90 7.36 16.40
CA LYS A 166 -3.19 7.05 17.63
C LYS A 166 -2.36 5.76 17.48
N LEU A 167 -1.15 5.74 18.06
CA LEU A 167 -0.27 4.58 18.12
C LEU A 167 -0.23 3.96 19.54
N PRO A 168 0.07 2.64 19.66
CA PRO A 168 0.30 1.67 18.58
C PRO A 168 -0.97 1.36 17.78
N ASN A 169 -0.79 0.87 16.56
CA ASN A 169 -1.86 0.38 15.70
C ASN A 169 -1.41 -0.89 14.96
N GLU A 170 -2.16 -1.34 13.96
CA GLU A 170 -1.84 -2.57 13.20
C GLU A 170 -0.49 -2.51 12.48
N ASP A 171 -0.07 -1.31 12.04
CA ASP A 171 1.16 -1.11 11.27
C ASP A 171 2.36 -0.74 12.15
N TRP A 172 2.13 0.00 13.24
CA TRP A 172 3.18 0.62 14.06
C TRP A 172 3.20 0.08 15.49
N THR A 173 4.36 -0.42 15.88
CA THR A 173 4.64 -0.95 17.22
C THR A 173 5.83 -0.24 17.85
N TYR A 174 5.83 -0.11 19.18
CA TYR A 174 6.97 0.47 19.91
C TYR A 174 7.94 -0.63 20.34
N ASN A 175 9.20 -0.50 19.95
CA ASN A 175 10.29 -1.34 20.42
C ASN A 175 10.97 -0.70 21.64
N ALA A 176 10.73 -1.27 22.81
CA ALA A 176 11.27 -0.76 24.08
C ALA A 176 12.79 -0.95 24.21
N ALA A 177 13.40 -1.93 23.52
CA ALA A 177 14.81 -2.23 23.64
C ALA A 177 15.70 -1.14 23.03
N ASP A 178 15.28 -0.59 21.88
CA ASP A 178 16.00 0.49 21.19
C ASP A 178 15.28 1.85 21.23
N LYS A 179 14.13 1.91 21.93
CA LYS A 179 13.28 3.10 22.11
C LYS A 179 12.84 3.72 20.79
N THR A 180 12.37 2.88 19.86
CA THR A 180 11.93 3.31 18.53
C THR A 180 10.54 2.80 18.17
N TRP A 181 9.81 3.57 17.37
CA TRP A 181 8.61 3.07 16.70
C TRP A 181 9.00 2.35 15.41
N ARG A 182 8.37 1.22 15.14
CA ARG A 182 8.69 0.30 14.06
C ARG A 182 7.46 -0.07 13.25
N MET A 183 7.65 -0.16 11.94
CA MET A 183 6.64 -0.62 10.97
C MET A 183 7.28 -1.60 9.98
N ALA A 184 6.50 -2.57 9.53
CA ALA A 184 6.79 -3.40 8.37
C ALA A 184 5.46 -3.68 7.63
N THR A 185 5.20 -2.96 6.55
CA THR A 185 3.89 -3.02 5.85
C THR A 185 4.04 -3.03 4.34
N VAL A 186 3.03 -3.52 3.63
CA VAL A 186 2.93 -3.51 2.17
C VAL A 186 1.77 -2.60 1.79
N PHE A 187 1.99 -1.67 0.87
CA PHE A 187 1.00 -0.66 0.48
C PHE A 187 0.29 -1.02 -0.83
N ASP A 188 -0.08 -2.29 -1.03
CA ASP A 188 -0.63 -2.82 -2.28
C ASP A 188 -2.03 -2.28 -2.60
N GLN A 189 -2.80 -1.87 -1.58
CA GLN A 189 -4.12 -1.25 -1.71
C GLN A 189 -4.07 0.27 -1.81
N ILE A 190 -2.89 0.89 -1.74
CA ILE A 190 -2.71 2.33 -1.81
C ILE A 190 -2.28 2.72 -3.24
N PRO A 191 -2.95 3.69 -3.89
CA PRO A 191 -2.53 4.17 -5.20
C PRO A 191 -1.10 4.70 -5.20
N ALA A 192 -0.39 4.50 -6.32
CA ALA A 192 0.91 5.14 -6.54
C ALA A 192 0.80 6.67 -6.45
N GLY A 193 1.83 7.32 -5.90
CA GLY A 193 1.88 8.76 -5.70
C GLY A 193 2.88 9.17 -4.61
N VAL A 194 2.99 10.47 -4.37
CA VAL A 194 3.79 11.01 -3.26
C VAL A 194 2.89 11.22 -2.05
N TYR A 195 3.33 10.72 -0.90
CA TYR A 195 2.63 10.79 0.39
C TYR A 195 3.50 11.55 1.38
N LYS A 196 2.88 12.42 2.17
CA LYS A 196 3.52 13.03 3.34
C LYS A 196 3.15 12.23 4.58
N MET A 197 4.09 12.02 5.49
CA MET A 197 3.83 11.45 6.80
C MET A 197 4.55 12.21 7.90
N ALA A 198 3.95 12.23 9.09
CA ALA A 198 4.51 12.85 10.28
C ALA A 198 4.06 12.10 11.53
N PHE A 199 4.86 12.24 12.59
CA PHE A 199 4.59 11.68 13.90
C PHE A 199 4.72 12.77 14.96
N GLU A 200 3.88 12.69 15.98
CA GLU A 200 3.88 13.62 17.11
C GLU A 200 3.69 12.82 18.40
N ASP A 201 4.54 13.08 19.39
CA ASP A 201 4.30 12.72 20.79
C ASP A 201 3.62 13.90 21.47
N ARG A 202 2.31 13.76 21.74
CA ARG A 202 1.52 14.82 22.36
C ARG A 202 1.82 15.04 23.84
N THR A 203 2.53 14.12 24.50
CA THR A 203 2.95 14.28 25.89
C THR A 203 4.11 15.26 26.00
N SER A 204 5.11 15.08 25.13
CA SER A 204 6.34 15.89 25.13
C SER A 204 6.28 17.10 24.19
N GLY A 205 5.35 17.10 23.22
CA GLY A 205 5.32 18.06 22.13
C GLY A 205 6.41 17.82 21.08
N ALA A 206 7.10 16.68 21.12
CA ALA A 206 8.08 16.29 20.12
C ALA A 206 7.37 15.87 18.82
N ASP A 207 7.89 16.31 17.68
CA ASP A 207 7.39 15.94 16.36
C ASP A 207 8.53 15.64 15.39
N THR A 208 8.24 14.89 14.32
CA THR A 208 9.25 14.52 13.33
C THR A 208 9.37 15.53 12.17
N GLY A 209 8.48 16.50 12.08
CA GLY A 209 8.12 17.15 10.81
C GLY A 209 7.54 16.17 9.79
N PHE A 210 7.19 16.69 8.61
CA PHE A 210 6.75 15.88 7.49
C PHE A 210 7.95 15.28 6.74
N VAL A 211 7.86 13.99 6.43
CA VAL A 211 8.72 13.31 5.45
C VAL A 211 7.87 12.85 4.26
N GLU A 212 8.49 12.82 3.08
CA GLU A 212 7.83 12.35 1.87
C GLU A 212 8.20 10.90 1.55
N MET A 213 7.22 10.14 1.11
CA MET A 213 7.35 8.78 0.60
C MET A 213 6.70 8.73 -0.79
N GLU A 214 7.47 8.37 -1.80
CA GLU A 214 6.99 8.09 -3.14
C GLU A 214 6.66 6.60 -3.25
N LEU A 215 5.40 6.31 -3.55
CA LEU A 215 4.93 4.99 -3.95
C LEU A 215 4.82 4.94 -5.47
N THR A 216 5.55 4.01 -6.07
CA THR A 216 5.47 3.69 -7.49
C THR A 216 4.62 2.45 -7.66
N ALA A 217 3.82 2.39 -8.73
CA ALA A 217 3.20 1.14 -9.10
C ALA A 217 4.31 0.11 -9.33
N PRO A 218 4.08 -1.19 -9.04
CA PRO A 218 5.05 -2.21 -9.40
C PRO A 218 5.31 -2.01 -10.89
N GLN A 219 6.57 -1.81 -11.28
CA GLN A 219 6.89 -1.91 -12.69
C GLN A 219 6.42 -3.30 -13.08
N GLN A 220 5.38 -3.35 -13.90
CA GLN A 220 4.94 -4.63 -14.41
C GLN A 220 6.19 -5.27 -15.03
N PRO A 221 6.48 -6.52 -14.69
CA PRO A 221 7.73 -7.16 -15.10
C PRO A 221 7.92 -6.88 -16.58
N ALA A 222 9.09 -6.35 -16.95
CA ALA A 222 9.39 -5.92 -18.31
C ALA A 222 8.87 -6.98 -19.28
N GLY A 223 7.83 -6.62 -20.00
CA GLY A 223 6.88 -7.62 -20.47
C GLY A 223 5.83 -6.97 -21.34
N CYS A 224 5.45 -7.69 -22.38
CA CYS A 224 4.56 -7.19 -23.39
C CYS A 224 3.15 -7.70 -23.05
N ARG A 225 2.18 -6.79 -22.90
CA ARG A 225 0.76 -7.15 -22.69
C ARG A 225 -0.13 -6.53 -23.75
N TRP A 226 -1.23 -7.22 -24.05
CA TRP A 226 -2.31 -6.63 -24.81
C TRP A 226 -3.14 -5.72 -23.89
N SER A 227 -3.42 -4.50 -24.34
CA SER A 227 -4.41 -3.60 -23.74
C SER A 227 -5.53 -3.34 -24.73
N SER A 228 -6.74 -3.07 -24.25
CA SER A 228 -7.84 -2.63 -25.10
C SER A 228 -8.45 -1.35 -24.54
N PRO A 229 -8.71 -0.33 -25.38
CA PRO A 229 -9.52 0.83 -24.96
C PRO A 229 -11.02 0.52 -24.98
N ASP A 230 -11.44 -0.57 -25.63
CA ASP A 230 -12.83 -0.98 -25.69
C ASP A 230 -13.16 -1.89 -24.49
N PRO A 231 -14.38 -1.82 -23.93
CA PRO A 231 -14.79 -2.73 -22.87
C PRO A 231 -14.82 -4.17 -23.41
N VAL A 232 -14.03 -5.04 -22.80
CA VAL A 232 -13.96 -6.45 -23.18
C VAL A 232 -15.02 -7.23 -22.39
N VAL A 233 -15.97 -7.84 -23.10
CA VAL A 233 -17.05 -8.63 -22.49
C VAL A 233 -16.62 -10.09 -22.42
N GLY A 234 -16.29 -10.59 -21.22
CA GLY A 234 -15.91 -12.00 -20.97
C GLY A 234 -14.54 -12.17 -20.31
N PRO A 235 -14.11 -13.41 -20.00
CA PRO A 235 -12.84 -13.71 -19.35
C PRO A 235 -11.65 -13.61 -20.32
N CYS A 236 -11.47 -12.43 -20.90
CA CYS A 236 -10.52 -12.20 -21.98
C CYS A 236 -9.21 -11.61 -21.46
N SER A 237 -8.10 -12.33 -21.67
CA SER A 237 -6.75 -11.88 -21.35
C SER A 237 -5.99 -11.30 -22.56
N GLY A 238 -6.59 -11.32 -23.75
CA GLY A 238 -6.01 -10.80 -24.99
C GLY A 238 -6.80 -11.18 -26.26
N PRO A 239 -6.30 -10.81 -27.44
CA PRO A 239 -6.92 -11.16 -28.72
C PRO A 239 -6.77 -12.66 -28.99
N TYR A 240 -7.88 -13.30 -29.34
CA TYR A 240 -7.89 -14.62 -29.93
C TYR A 240 -7.95 -14.46 -31.45
N VAL A 241 -7.09 -15.19 -32.17
CA VAL A 241 -7.11 -15.25 -33.64
C VAL A 241 -7.10 -16.72 -34.02
N ASN A 242 -8.09 -17.16 -34.80
CA ASN A 242 -8.27 -18.58 -35.18
C ASN A 242 -8.31 -19.52 -33.96
N GLY A 243 -8.99 -19.10 -32.87
CA GLY A 243 -9.12 -19.89 -31.65
C GLY A 243 -7.86 -19.95 -30.76
N ARG A 244 -6.80 -19.21 -31.07
CA ARG A 244 -5.57 -19.16 -30.27
C ARG A 244 -5.34 -17.77 -29.68
N LEU A 245 -5.05 -17.71 -28.38
CA LEU A 245 -4.60 -16.49 -27.72
C LEU A 245 -3.26 -16.05 -28.30
N LEU A 246 -3.20 -14.84 -28.84
CA LEU A 246 -1.96 -14.30 -29.35
C LEU A 246 -1.13 -13.70 -28.21
N THR A 247 0.11 -14.14 -28.06
CA THR A 247 1.02 -13.59 -27.05
C THR A 247 1.54 -12.23 -27.50
N CYS A 248 1.49 -11.23 -26.61
CA CYS A 248 2.19 -9.96 -26.82
C CYS A 248 3.66 -10.15 -26.45
N THR A 249 4.56 -9.73 -27.31
CA THR A 249 6.01 -9.94 -27.26
C THR A 249 6.72 -8.67 -27.75
N ALA A 250 8.03 -8.56 -27.53
CA ALA A 250 8.77 -7.39 -28.03
C ALA A 250 8.70 -7.25 -29.56
N ALA A 251 8.58 -8.39 -30.26
CA ALA A 251 8.51 -8.44 -31.73
C ALA A 251 7.23 -7.83 -32.30
N ASN A 252 6.15 -7.74 -31.52
CA ASN A 252 4.88 -7.13 -31.92
C ASN A 252 4.46 -5.96 -31.04
N ASN A 253 5.42 -5.31 -30.36
CA ASN A 253 5.17 -4.06 -29.65
C ASN A 253 4.60 -3.00 -30.60
N GLY A 254 3.52 -2.33 -30.20
CA GLY A 254 2.78 -1.36 -31.00
C GLY A 254 1.81 -1.97 -32.01
N GLN A 255 1.76 -3.30 -32.17
CA GLN A 255 0.78 -3.94 -33.04
C GLN A 255 -0.63 -3.67 -32.51
N VAL A 256 -1.52 -3.25 -33.42
CA VAL A 256 -2.95 -3.10 -33.16
C VAL A 256 -3.70 -4.22 -33.88
N LEU A 257 -4.57 -4.91 -33.15
CA LEU A 257 -5.45 -5.95 -33.68
C LEU A 257 -6.90 -5.55 -33.42
N ASP A 258 -7.72 -5.61 -34.46
CA ASP A 258 -9.15 -5.37 -34.34
C ASP A 258 -9.88 -6.69 -34.51
N THR A 259 -10.40 -7.23 -33.41
CA THR A 259 -11.11 -8.53 -33.38
C THR A 259 -12.63 -8.34 -33.38
N ARG A 260 -13.13 -7.11 -33.52
CA ARG A 260 -14.57 -6.79 -33.41
C ARG A 260 -15.41 -7.41 -34.51
N SER A 261 -14.84 -7.66 -35.68
CA SER A 261 -15.53 -8.22 -36.85
C SER A 261 -15.36 -9.75 -37.01
N GLY A 262 -14.51 -10.39 -36.20
CA GLY A 262 -14.04 -11.75 -36.45
C GLY A 262 -14.93 -12.90 -35.97
N GLY A 263 -16.02 -12.61 -35.24
CA GLY A 263 -16.74 -13.65 -34.51
C GLY A 263 -15.91 -14.30 -33.39
N ASP A 264 -14.77 -13.69 -33.05
CA ASP A 264 -13.88 -14.14 -32.00
C ASP A 264 -14.52 -13.97 -30.62
N SER A 265 -14.12 -14.81 -29.67
CA SER A 265 -14.66 -14.86 -28.30
C SER A 265 -14.37 -13.61 -27.45
N CYS A 266 -13.58 -12.66 -27.96
CA CYS A 266 -13.15 -11.44 -27.25
C CYS A 266 -13.11 -10.22 -28.18
N PRO A 267 -14.26 -9.78 -28.73
CA PRO A 267 -14.32 -8.73 -29.75
C PRO A 267 -13.95 -7.38 -29.16
N ALA A 268 -12.73 -6.93 -29.43
CA ALA A 268 -12.23 -5.63 -29.02
C ALA A 268 -11.08 -5.17 -29.93
N ARG A 269 -10.70 -3.89 -29.83
CA ARG A 269 -9.45 -3.40 -30.38
C ARG A 269 -8.33 -3.60 -29.37
N TRP A 270 -7.31 -4.36 -29.71
CA TRP A 270 -6.18 -4.69 -28.85
C TRP A 270 -4.92 -3.98 -29.34
N THR A 271 -4.09 -3.49 -28.41
CA THR A 271 -2.77 -2.91 -28.70
C THR A 271 -1.74 -3.63 -27.83
N CYS A 272 -0.70 -4.18 -28.45
CA CYS A 272 0.41 -4.79 -27.73
C CYS A 272 1.35 -3.69 -27.26
N GLY A 273 1.58 -3.60 -25.94
CA GLY A 273 2.48 -2.64 -25.33
C GLY A 273 3.52 -3.35 -24.48
N CYS A 274 4.79 -3.06 -24.73
CA CYS A 274 5.92 -3.46 -23.89
C CYS A 274 6.43 -2.24 -23.12
N TYR A 275 6.75 -2.46 -21.85
CA TYR A 275 7.29 -1.47 -20.91
C TYR A 275 8.50 -2.07 -20.18
#